data_AF-A0A093X8X6-F1
#
_entry.id   AF-A0A093X8X6-F1
#
_cell.length_a   1.000
_cell.length_b   1.000
_cell.length_c   1.000
_cell.angle_alpha   90.00
_cell.angle_beta   90.00
_cell.angle_gamma   90.00
#
_symmetry.space_group_name_H-M   'P 1'
#
loop_
_entity.id
_entity.type
_entity.pdbx_description
1 polymer ?
#
loop_
_entity_poly.entity_id
_entity_poly.type
_entity_poly.pdbx_seq_one_letter_code
_entity_poly.pdbx_strand_id
1 'polypeptide(L)'
;MPHSLYISGTPDEVKNSKGLHLVTHNTQNGQKVQILLEELKDKYGLQDELQLSQANQWLFFWHGSGAPYQGNKGFFSRAAEKLPFAIVRFHNETLRVYGVLEIQLSGKFTGLERDYLAGDGKGKYSVADIGTWSWVNRWRLSGFSEEELGQFPHLLKWIDRVAAREAVQRGIGAAYQLKE
;
A
#
# COMPACT_ATOMS: atom_id res chain seq x y z
N MET A 1 -3.51 8.68 28.49
CA MET A 1 -3.40 10.12 28.18
C MET A 1 -3.54 10.27 26.68
N PRO A 2 -4.42 11.13 26.14
CA PRO A 2 -4.44 11.35 24.71
C PRO A 2 -3.12 12.04 24.34
N HIS A 3 -2.26 11.38 23.56
CA HIS A 3 -1.06 12.01 23.06
C HIS A 3 -1.48 13.08 22.05
N SER A 4 -1.29 14.36 22.43
CA SER A 4 -1.42 15.46 21.49
C SER A 4 -0.30 15.35 20.46
N LEU A 5 -0.65 15.24 19.18
CA LEU A 5 0.28 15.30 18.04
C LEU A 5 1.11 16.60 18.04
N TYR A 6 0.62 17.65 18.70
CA TYR A 6 1.24 18.98 18.72
C TYR A 6 1.90 19.29 20.06
N ILE A 7 3.06 19.94 19.99
CA ILE A 7 3.79 20.47 21.14
C ILE A 7 3.36 21.92 21.43
N SER A 8 3.70 22.44 22.61
CA SER A 8 3.35 23.81 23.03
C SER A 8 3.83 24.89 22.06
N GLY A 9 4.90 24.64 21.30
CA GLY A 9 5.46 25.55 20.30
C GLY A 9 4.96 25.37 18.87
N THR A 10 4.06 24.42 18.59
CA THR A 10 3.52 24.26 17.22
C THR A 10 2.73 25.52 16.85
N PRO A 11 2.92 26.11 15.66
CA PRO A 11 2.11 27.26 15.21
C PRO A 11 0.63 26.92 15.08
N ASP A 12 -0.25 27.89 15.35
CA ASP A 12 -1.70 27.69 15.24
C ASP A 12 -2.15 27.45 13.79
N GLU A 13 -1.47 28.05 12.81
CA GLU A 13 -1.72 27.76 11.38
C GLU A 13 -1.48 26.27 11.04
N VAL A 14 -0.50 25.65 11.69
CA VAL A 14 -0.20 24.22 11.51
C VAL A 14 -1.27 23.39 12.21
N LYS A 15 -1.51 23.63 13.51
CA LYS A 15 -2.53 22.90 14.31
C LYS A 15 -3.92 22.93 13.67
N ASN A 16 -4.28 24.07 13.09
CA ASN A 16 -5.60 24.31 12.51
C ASN A 16 -5.68 24.02 11.01
N SER A 17 -4.58 23.57 10.39
CA SER A 17 -4.58 23.24 8.97
C SER A 17 -5.51 22.06 8.69
N LYS A 18 -6.33 22.18 7.64
CA LYS A 18 -7.23 21.12 7.19
C LYS A 18 -6.49 20.25 6.18
N GLY A 19 -6.36 18.96 6.45
CA GLY A 19 -5.70 18.04 5.51
C GLY A 19 -4.98 16.89 6.19
N LEU A 20 -4.05 16.26 5.46
CA LEU A 20 -3.06 15.37 6.04
C LEU A 20 -1.94 16.23 6.61
N HIS A 21 -1.62 16.04 7.88
CA HIS A 21 -0.42 16.63 8.48
C HIS A 21 0.74 15.70 8.19
N LEU A 22 1.94 16.24 7.94
CA LEU A 22 3.15 15.43 7.78
C LEU A 22 4.12 15.88 8.87
N VAL A 23 4.13 15.15 9.98
CA VAL A 23 4.99 15.50 11.11
C VAL A 23 6.35 14.83 10.93
N THR A 24 7.39 15.63 10.76
CA THR A 24 8.78 15.17 10.77
C THR A 24 9.38 15.36 12.16
N HIS A 25 10.12 14.39 12.68
CA HIS A 25 10.85 14.54 13.93
C HIS A 25 12.36 14.43 13.70
N ASN A 26 13.12 15.27 14.39
CA ASN A 26 14.58 15.14 14.44
C ASN A 26 14.94 13.89 15.24
N THR A 27 15.76 13.03 14.65
CA THR A 27 16.38 11.89 15.33
C THR A 27 17.88 12.06 15.36
N GLN A 28 18.59 11.28 16.18
CA GLN A 28 20.07 11.26 16.16
C GLN A 28 20.65 10.94 14.77
N ASN A 29 19.86 10.31 13.89
CA ASN A 29 20.24 9.95 12.52
C ASN A 29 19.63 10.88 11.45
N GLY A 30 19.26 12.13 11.81
CA GLY A 30 18.69 13.13 10.90
C GLY A 30 17.18 13.32 11.01
N GLN A 31 16.62 14.15 10.12
CA GLN A 31 15.17 14.35 9.98
C GLN A 31 14.55 13.11 9.34
N LYS A 32 13.73 12.39 10.11
CA LYS A 32 12.95 11.29 9.57
C LYS A 32 11.52 11.76 9.36
N VAL A 33 11.03 11.60 8.13
CA VAL A 33 9.59 11.62 7.89
C VAL A 33 9.04 10.34 8.48
N GLN A 34 8.50 10.43 9.68
CA GLN A 34 7.56 9.45 10.15
C GLN A 34 6.24 9.79 9.46
N ILE A 35 5.97 9.18 8.31
CA ILE A 35 4.59 9.09 7.82
C ILE A 35 3.92 8.16 8.82
N LEU A 36 3.45 8.77 9.91
CA LEU A 36 3.11 8.04 11.11
C LEU A 36 1.83 7.28 10.80
N LEU A 37 1.93 5.95 10.90
CA LEU A 37 0.80 5.03 11.00
C LEU A 37 -0.27 5.53 11.98
N GLU A 38 0.09 6.37 12.96
CA GLU A 38 -0.81 7.00 13.93
C GLU A 38 -1.69 8.12 13.35
N GLU A 39 -1.23 8.97 12.43
CA GLU A 39 -2.11 9.96 11.77
C GLU A 39 -3.15 9.28 10.88
N LEU A 40 -2.78 8.13 10.33
CA LEU A 40 -3.67 7.28 9.56
C LEU A 40 -4.54 6.40 10.48
N LYS A 41 -4.17 6.19 11.74
CA LYS A 41 -5.03 5.56 12.77
C LYS A 41 -6.19 6.48 13.14
N ASP A 42 -6.00 7.79 13.22
CA ASP A 42 -7.14 8.69 13.48
C ASP A 42 -8.06 8.85 12.26
N LYS A 43 -7.50 8.79 11.04
CA LYS A 43 -8.26 9.01 9.80
C LYS A 43 -8.84 7.73 9.15
N TYR A 44 -8.15 6.61 9.26
CA TYR A 44 -8.53 5.30 8.70
C TYR A 44 -8.75 4.24 9.78
N GLY A 45 -8.85 4.68 11.03
CA GLY A 45 -8.76 3.88 12.26
C GLY A 45 -9.44 2.54 12.27
N LEU A 46 -8.61 1.52 12.17
CA LEU A 46 -8.83 0.26 12.84
C LEU A 46 -8.77 0.57 14.35
N GLN A 47 -9.92 0.51 15.02
CA GLN A 47 -10.04 0.97 16.42
C GLN A 47 -9.54 -0.06 17.43
N ASP A 48 -9.43 -1.31 16.98
CA ASP A 48 -8.95 -2.44 17.75
C ASP A 48 -7.46 -2.69 17.50
N GLU A 49 -6.70 -2.99 18.57
CA GLU A 49 -5.26 -3.21 18.51
C GLU A 49 -4.90 -4.38 17.59
N LEU A 50 -5.74 -5.42 17.56
CA LEU A 50 -5.53 -6.56 16.68
C LEU A 50 -5.68 -6.17 15.22
N GLN A 51 -6.68 -5.37 14.89
CA GLN A 51 -6.86 -4.86 13.52
C GLN A 51 -5.68 -3.97 13.10
N LEU A 52 -5.20 -3.08 13.98
CA LEU A 52 -4.00 -2.27 13.71
C LEU A 52 -2.77 -3.14 13.47
N SER A 53 -2.59 -4.19 14.28
CA SER A 53 -1.53 -5.17 14.10
C SER A 53 -1.62 -5.85 12.72
N GLN A 54 -2.83 -6.24 12.28
CA GLN A 54 -3.03 -6.80 10.94
C GLN A 54 -2.62 -5.82 9.83
N ALA A 55 -3.03 -4.54 9.91
CA ALA A 55 -2.64 -3.54 8.92
C ALA A 55 -1.11 -3.33 8.88
N ASN A 56 -0.45 -3.32 10.04
CA ASN A 56 1.00 -3.22 10.11
C ASN A 56 1.67 -4.45 9.50
N GLN A 57 1.18 -5.66 9.77
CA GLN A 57 1.69 -6.89 9.17
C GLN A 57 1.59 -6.83 7.64
N TRP A 58 0.47 -6.36 7.08
CA TRP A 58 0.31 -6.19 5.63
C TRP A 58 1.24 -5.13 5.06
N LEU A 59 1.44 -4.01 5.76
CA LEU A 59 2.41 -3.01 5.36
C LEU A 59 3.83 -3.56 5.36
N PHE A 60 4.27 -4.23 6.43
CA PHE A 60 5.59 -4.81 6.50
C PHE A 60 5.79 -5.92 5.46
N PHE A 61 4.77 -6.75 5.24
CA PHE A 61 4.78 -7.74 4.16
C PHE A 61 4.99 -7.07 2.80
N TRP A 62 4.26 -6.00 2.49
CA TRP A 62 4.42 -5.28 1.24
C TRP A 62 5.82 -4.66 1.10
N HIS A 63 6.31 -3.96 2.13
CA HIS A 63 7.60 -3.28 2.10
C HIS A 63 8.79 -4.25 2.12
N GLY A 64 8.66 -5.41 2.76
CA GLY A 64 9.70 -6.44 2.83
C GLY A 64 9.67 -7.44 1.67
N SER A 65 8.52 -7.58 0.99
CA SER A 65 8.35 -8.55 -0.11
C SER A 65 7.93 -7.86 -1.41
N GLY A 66 6.69 -7.37 -1.48
CA GLY A 66 6.10 -6.90 -2.74
C GLY A 66 6.89 -5.79 -3.44
N ALA A 67 7.14 -4.69 -2.73
CA ALA A 67 7.79 -3.52 -3.34
C ALA A 67 9.23 -3.83 -3.83
N PRO A 68 10.11 -4.48 -3.03
CA PRO A 68 11.45 -4.86 -3.50
C PRO A 68 11.43 -5.82 -4.70
N TYR A 69 10.54 -6.83 -4.72
CA TYR A 69 10.52 -7.81 -5.81
C TYR A 69 9.97 -7.23 -7.11
N GLN A 70 8.88 -6.47 -7.05
CA GLN A 70 8.34 -5.78 -8.23
C GLN A 70 9.32 -4.70 -8.73
N GLY A 71 10.01 -4.01 -7.82
CA GLY A 71 11.07 -3.05 -8.15
C GLY A 71 12.25 -3.70 -8.87
N ASN A 72 12.78 -4.81 -8.34
CA ASN A 72 13.85 -5.58 -8.98
C ASN A 72 13.42 -6.13 -10.34
N LYS A 73 12.21 -6.69 -10.45
CA LYS A 73 11.64 -7.11 -11.74
C LYS A 73 11.71 -5.98 -12.75
N GLY A 74 11.26 -4.79 -12.36
CA GLY A 74 11.31 -3.60 -13.20
C GLY A 74 12.74 -3.21 -13.59
N PHE A 75 13.68 -3.22 -12.63
CA PHE A 75 15.09 -2.91 -12.87
C PHE A 75 15.72 -3.87 -13.90
N PHE A 76 15.67 -5.18 -13.65
CA PHE A 76 16.25 -6.18 -14.56
C PHE A 76 15.56 -6.21 -15.92
N SER A 77 14.24 -5.93 -15.97
CA SER A 77 13.53 -5.82 -17.25
C SER A 77 14.02 -4.64 -18.09
N ARG A 78 14.45 -3.53 -17.47
CA ARG A 78 14.89 -2.31 -18.17
C ARG A 78 16.41 -2.20 -18.33
N ALA A 79 17.19 -3.02 -17.64
CA ALA A 79 18.65 -3.03 -17.75
C ALA A 79 19.11 -3.23 -19.20
N ALA A 80 20.21 -2.57 -19.58
CA ALA A 80 20.79 -2.67 -20.94
C ALA A 80 21.30 -4.10 -21.20
N GLU A 81 22.04 -4.66 -20.25
CA GLU A 81 22.40 -6.08 -20.25
C GLU A 81 21.24 -6.90 -19.68
N LYS A 82 20.77 -7.89 -20.44
CA LYS A 82 19.70 -8.77 -20.00
C LYS A 82 20.27 -9.96 -19.24
N LEU A 83 19.75 -10.18 -18.04
CA LEU A 83 19.99 -11.37 -17.24
C LEU A 83 18.68 -12.18 -17.15
N PRO A 84 18.44 -13.14 -18.09
CA PRO A 84 17.16 -13.85 -18.17
C PRO A 84 16.77 -14.55 -16.86
N PHE A 85 17.74 -15.13 -16.15
CA PHE A 85 17.52 -15.76 -14.85
C PHE A 85 16.93 -14.78 -13.83
N ALA A 86 17.49 -13.56 -13.72
CA ALA A 86 17.01 -12.56 -12.77
C ALA A 86 15.61 -12.08 -13.14
N ILE A 87 15.35 -11.83 -14.43
CA ILE A 87 14.04 -11.41 -14.92
C ILE A 87 12.97 -12.46 -14.56
N VAL A 88 13.21 -13.73 -14.90
CA VAL A 88 12.28 -14.83 -14.59
C VAL A 88 12.09 -15.00 -13.08
N ARG A 89 13.18 -14.95 -12.30
CA ARG A 89 13.11 -15.06 -10.84
C ARG A 89 12.21 -13.99 -10.23
N PHE A 90 12.42 -12.72 -10.55
CA PHE A 90 11.66 -11.63 -9.96
C PHE A 90 10.24 -11.52 -10.52
N HIS A 91 10.02 -11.94 -11.76
CA HIS A 91 8.69 -12.09 -12.33
C HIS A 91 7.86 -13.12 -11.56
N ASN A 92 8.40 -14.33 -11.40
CA ASN A 92 7.73 -15.41 -10.66
C ASN A 92 7.53 -15.06 -9.18
N GLU A 93 8.50 -14.38 -8.56
CA GLU A 93 8.37 -13.97 -7.16
C GLU A 93 7.30 -12.88 -6.98
N THR A 94 7.14 -11.98 -7.95
CA THR A 94 6.05 -11.00 -7.93
C THR A 94 4.69 -11.69 -8.07
N LEU A 95 4.55 -12.68 -8.97
CA LEU A 95 3.34 -13.50 -9.08
C LEU A 95 3.04 -14.27 -7.78
N ARG A 96 4.08 -14.81 -7.13
CA ARG A 96 3.93 -15.47 -5.82
C ARG A 96 3.39 -14.50 -4.76
N VAL A 97 3.90 -13.26 -4.73
CA VAL A 97 3.39 -12.22 -3.82
C VAL A 97 1.94 -11.87 -4.14
N TYR A 98 1.57 -11.73 -5.41
CA TYR A 98 0.17 -11.54 -5.81
C TYR A 98 -0.72 -12.70 -5.36
N GLY A 99 -0.21 -13.93 -5.40
CA GLY A 99 -0.90 -15.10 -4.83
C GLY A 99 -1.14 -15.02 -3.32
N VAL A 100 -0.26 -14.39 -2.55
CA VAL A 100 -0.49 -14.15 -1.11
C VAL A 100 -1.63 -13.14 -0.91
N LEU A 101 -1.68 -12.09 -1.71
CA LEU A 101 -2.79 -11.12 -1.69
C LEU A 101 -4.11 -11.79 -2.09
N GLU A 102 -4.09 -12.64 -3.12
CA GLU A 102 -5.25 -13.43 -3.54
C GLU A 102 -5.76 -14.34 -2.41
N ILE A 103 -4.87 -15.04 -1.71
CA ILE A 103 -5.24 -15.91 -0.59
C ILE A 103 -5.92 -15.10 0.53
N GLN A 104 -5.40 -13.91 0.83
CA GLN A 104 -6.02 -13.05 1.83
C GLN A 104 -7.40 -12.57 1.37
N LEU A 105 -7.50 -12.04 0.15
CA LEU A 105 -8.72 -11.42 -0.36
C LEU A 105 -9.83 -12.43 -0.65
N SER A 106 -9.47 -13.62 -1.11
CA SER A 106 -10.40 -14.75 -1.27
C SER A 106 -10.93 -15.26 0.07
N GLY A 107 -10.22 -15.01 1.16
CA GLY A 107 -10.53 -15.60 2.45
C GLY A 107 -10.34 -17.12 2.45
N LYS A 108 -9.46 -17.67 1.61
CA LYS A 108 -9.27 -19.12 1.39
C LYS A 108 -9.22 -19.95 2.68
N PHE A 109 -8.59 -19.42 3.73
CA PHE A 109 -8.43 -20.11 5.02
C PHE A 109 -9.46 -19.70 6.08
N THR A 110 -10.27 -18.68 5.81
CA THR A 110 -11.27 -18.14 6.75
C THR A 110 -12.71 -18.41 6.31
N GLY A 111 -12.92 -18.80 5.04
CA GLY A 111 -14.24 -18.98 4.44
C GLY A 111 -14.97 -17.67 4.13
N LEU A 112 -14.34 -16.52 4.33
CA LEU A 112 -14.96 -15.20 4.16
C LEU A 112 -14.18 -14.34 3.15
N GLU A 113 -14.75 -14.12 1.97
CA GLU A 113 -14.20 -13.18 0.97
C GLU A 113 -14.09 -11.77 1.58
N ARG A 114 -12.92 -11.15 1.38
CA ARG A 114 -12.57 -9.84 1.95
C ARG A 114 -12.58 -8.76 0.87
N ASP A 115 -13.06 -7.59 1.26
CA ASP A 115 -13.00 -6.37 0.46
C ASP A 115 -11.67 -5.63 0.60
N TYR A 116 -10.98 -5.77 1.74
CA TYR A 116 -9.72 -5.08 2.08
C TYR A 116 -8.76 -5.97 2.89
N LEU A 117 -7.48 -5.59 2.89
CA LEU A 117 -6.39 -6.42 3.44
C LEU A 117 -6.49 -6.64 4.96
N ALA A 118 -6.87 -5.61 5.72
CA ALA A 118 -6.89 -5.62 7.18
C ALA A 118 -8.30 -5.38 7.75
N GLY A 119 -8.51 -5.68 9.03
CA GLY A 119 -9.79 -5.48 9.73
C GLY A 119 -10.68 -6.73 9.78
N ASP A 120 -11.79 -6.65 10.50
CA ASP A 120 -12.70 -7.78 10.69
C ASP A 120 -13.72 -7.92 9.56
N GLY A 121 -14.37 -9.09 9.48
CA GLY A 121 -15.37 -9.38 8.47
C GLY A 121 -14.80 -9.26 7.05
N LYS A 122 -15.39 -8.38 6.24
CA LYS A 122 -14.86 -8.07 4.90
C LYS A 122 -13.60 -7.20 4.92
N GLY A 123 -13.08 -6.83 6.08
CA GLY A 123 -11.98 -5.90 6.22
C GLY A 123 -12.42 -4.44 6.08
N LYS A 124 -11.50 -3.53 6.37
CA LYS A 124 -11.70 -2.08 6.35
C LYS A 124 -10.53 -1.44 5.62
N TYR A 125 -10.85 -0.53 4.69
CA TYR A 125 -9.86 0.20 3.92
C TYR A 125 -8.89 0.92 4.83
N SER A 126 -7.60 0.69 4.61
CA SER A 126 -6.53 1.16 5.49
C SER A 126 -5.29 1.55 4.71
N VAL A 127 -4.27 1.96 5.45
CA VAL A 127 -2.92 2.23 4.96
C VAL A 127 -2.28 1.04 4.25
N ALA A 128 -2.61 -0.18 4.66
CA ALA A 128 -2.14 -1.38 4.01
C ALA A 128 -2.63 -1.43 2.56
N ASP A 129 -3.90 -1.07 2.33
CA ASP A 129 -4.47 -1.01 0.99
C ASP A 129 -3.84 0.14 0.19
N ILE A 130 -3.69 1.33 0.77
CA ILE A 130 -3.06 2.49 0.10
C ILE A 130 -1.64 2.16 -0.37
N GLY A 131 -0.81 1.64 0.53
CA GLY A 131 0.59 1.33 0.25
C GLY A 131 0.74 0.23 -0.80
N THR A 132 0.00 -0.87 -0.64
CA THR A 132 0.03 -2.02 -1.54
C THR A 132 -0.55 -1.66 -2.92
N TRP A 133 -1.73 -1.04 -2.96
CA TRP A 133 -2.47 -0.80 -4.20
C TRP A 133 -1.70 0.09 -5.17
N SER A 134 -0.97 1.09 -4.66
CA SER A 134 -0.21 2.06 -5.46
C SER A 134 0.80 1.42 -6.43
N TRP A 135 1.26 0.22 -6.12
CA TRP A 135 2.15 -0.59 -6.95
C TRP A 135 1.39 -1.62 -7.79
N VAL A 136 0.48 -2.37 -7.16
CA VAL A 136 -0.21 -3.51 -7.79
C VAL A 136 -1.14 -3.05 -8.91
N ASN A 137 -1.81 -1.90 -8.79
CA ASN A 137 -2.72 -1.40 -9.84
C ASN A 137 -2.03 -1.20 -11.20
N ARG A 138 -0.69 -1.02 -11.20
CA ARG A 138 0.11 -0.85 -12.41
C ARG A 138 0.69 -2.17 -12.92
N TRP A 139 0.07 -3.31 -12.61
CA TRP A 139 0.57 -4.62 -13.03
C TRP A 139 0.72 -4.74 -14.56
N ARG A 140 -0.19 -4.14 -15.35
CA ARG A 140 -0.09 -4.10 -16.83
C ARG A 140 1.17 -3.37 -17.28
N LEU A 141 1.41 -2.17 -16.74
CA LEU A 141 2.63 -1.39 -16.99
C LEU A 141 3.89 -2.08 -16.44
N SER A 142 3.72 -2.94 -15.44
CA SER A 142 4.79 -3.77 -14.89
C SER A 142 5.04 -5.02 -15.72
N GLY A 143 4.34 -5.24 -16.83
CA GLY A 143 4.59 -6.30 -17.80
C GLY A 143 4.08 -7.68 -17.39
N PHE A 144 2.95 -7.75 -16.68
CA PHE A 144 2.19 -9.00 -16.50
C PHE A 144 1.02 -9.06 -17.49
N SER A 145 0.64 -10.26 -17.90
CA SER A 145 -0.46 -10.50 -18.85
C SER A 145 -1.81 -10.67 -18.16
N GLU A 146 -2.91 -10.53 -18.92
CA GLU A 146 -4.26 -10.84 -18.43
C GLU A 146 -4.40 -12.32 -18.02
N GLU A 147 -3.72 -13.22 -18.72
CA GLU A 147 -3.72 -14.65 -18.40
C GLU A 147 -3.07 -14.90 -17.03
N GLU A 148 -1.93 -14.28 -16.77
CA GLU A 148 -1.21 -14.40 -15.51
C GLU A 148 -1.97 -13.81 -14.32
N LEU A 149 -2.70 -12.71 -14.54
CA LEU A 149 -3.54 -12.11 -13.50
C LEU A 149 -4.92 -12.77 -13.40
N GLY A 150 -5.37 -13.49 -14.44
CA GLY A 150 -6.64 -14.19 -14.47
C GLY A 150 -6.76 -15.28 -13.38
N GLN A 151 -5.63 -15.79 -12.89
CA GLN A 151 -5.60 -16.71 -11.75
C GLN A 151 -5.83 -16.03 -10.39
N PHE A 152 -5.92 -14.69 -10.33
CA PHE A 152 -6.11 -13.90 -9.10
C PHE A 152 -7.38 -13.03 -9.15
N PRO A 153 -8.58 -13.64 -9.25
CA PRO A 153 -9.83 -12.90 -9.40
C PRO A 153 -10.17 -11.99 -8.21
N HIS A 154 -9.83 -12.38 -6.98
CA HIS A 154 -10.13 -11.54 -5.81
C HIS A 154 -9.16 -10.35 -5.69
N LEU A 155 -7.91 -10.52 -6.13
CA LEU A 155 -6.96 -9.44 -6.30
C LEU A 155 -7.46 -8.40 -7.32
N LEU A 156 -7.92 -8.85 -8.49
CA LEU A 156 -8.47 -7.96 -9.52
C LEU A 156 -9.69 -7.18 -9.01
N LYS A 157 -10.64 -7.84 -8.33
CA LYS A 157 -11.77 -7.17 -7.67
C LYS A 157 -11.32 -6.11 -6.66
N TRP A 158 -10.29 -6.41 -5.86
CA TRP A 158 -9.74 -5.46 -4.90
C TRP A 158 -9.07 -4.26 -5.59
N ILE A 159 -8.33 -4.48 -6.67
CA ILE A 159 -7.73 -3.39 -7.47
C ILE A 159 -8.83 -2.44 -7.94
N ASP A 160 -9.90 -2.98 -8.53
CA ASP A 160 -11.01 -2.19 -9.06
C ASP A 160 -11.78 -1.47 -7.94
N ARG A 161 -12.05 -2.15 -6.83
CA ARG A 161 -12.73 -1.58 -5.65
C ARG A 161 -11.96 -0.38 -5.10
N VAL A 162 -10.64 -0.48 -4.96
CA VAL A 162 -9.81 0.63 -4.47
C VAL A 162 -9.73 1.75 -5.50
N ALA A 163 -9.60 1.42 -6.80
CA ALA A 163 -9.57 2.39 -7.88
C ALA A 163 -10.86 3.24 -7.99
N ALA A 164 -12.01 2.65 -7.65
CA ALA A 164 -13.31 3.32 -7.68
C ALA A 164 -13.50 4.37 -6.57
N ARG A 165 -12.63 4.43 -5.56
CA ARG A 165 -12.74 5.41 -4.48
C ARG A 165 -12.42 6.81 -5.00
N GLU A 166 -13.30 7.78 -4.77
CA GLU A 166 -13.10 9.16 -5.23
C GLU A 166 -11.74 9.76 -4.82
N ALA A 167 -11.29 9.47 -3.58
CA ALA A 167 -10.00 9.96 -3.09
C ALA A 167 -8.81 9.36 -3.87
N VAL A 168 -8.93 8.10 -4.31
CA VAL A 168 -7.92 7.43 -5.13
C VAL A 168 -7.93 8.03 -6.54
N GLN A 169 -9.11 8.21 -7.14
CA GLN A 169 -9.26 8.87 -8.44
C GLN A 169 -8.65 10.27 -8.46
N ARG A 170 -8.87 11.07 -7.40
CA ARG A 170 -8.21 12.38 -7.25
C ARG A 170 -6.69 12.24 -7.11
N GLY A 171 -6.21 11.23 -6.38
CA GLY A 171 -4.78 11.00 -6.17
C GLY A 171 -4.02 10.55 -7.41
N ILE A 172 -4.65 9.81 -8.32
CA ILE A 172 -4.04 9.34 -9.58
C ILE A 172 -4.38 10.22 -10.79
N GLY A 173 -5.31 11.17 -10.63
CA GLY A 173 -5.83 12.02 -11.70
C GLY A 173 -4.89 13.15 -12.11
N ALA A 174 -5.34 13.96 -13.07
CA ALA A 174 -4.56 15.01 -13.72
C ALA A 174 -4.00 16.09 -12.78
N ALA A 175 -4.51 16.22 -11.54
CA ALA A 175 -3.99 17.14 -10.54
C ALA A 175 -2.52 16.87 -10.14
N TYR A 176 -2.01 15.66 -10.40
CA TYR A 176 -0.61 15.27 -10.19
C TYR A 176 0.17 15.04 -11.49
N GLN A 177 -0.44 15.29 -12.66
CA GLN A 177 0.34 15.45 -13.89
C GLN A 177 1.04 16.80 -13.79
N LEU A 178 2.36 16.76 -13.54
CA LEU A 178 3.22 17.93 -13.58
C LEU A 178 2.86 18.73 -14.84
N LYS A 179 2.39 19.97 -14.65
CA LYS A 179 2.42 20.94 -15.75
C LYS A 179 3.89 21.11 -16.11
N GLU A 180 4.23 20.79 -17.35
CA GLU A 180 5.52 21.11 -17.96
C GLU A 180 5.83 22.61 -17.80
#